data_AF-A0A2P5F3C4-F1
#
_entry.id   AF-A0A2P5F3C4-F1
#
_cell.length_a   1.000
_cell.length_b   1.000
_cell.length_c   1.000
_cell.angle_alpha   90.00
_cell.angle_beta   90.00
_cell.angle_gamma   90.00
#
_symmetry.space_group_name_H-M   'P 1'
#
loop_
_entity.id
_entity.type
_entity.pdbx_description
1 polymer ?
#
loop_
_entity_poly.entity_id
_entity_poly.type
_entity_poly.pdbx_seq_one_letter_code
_entity_poly.pdbx_strand_id
1 'polypeptide(L)'
;MRMEGGKIKLRVLPKWLKITFIKSSLLPCQMDIDKATRGFSVHVDEEINRRLIEPFSEEEIKEALFSMCPTKVPNPDGFQSNFYQNILKCSRLLCFSSLPQHSQ
;
A
#
# COMPACT_ATOMS: atom_id res chain seq x y z
N MET A 1 -50.31 -12.75 15.55
CA MET A 1 -49.45 -13.92 15.20
C MET A 1 -48.06 -13.65 15.75
N ARG A 2 -47.54 -14.59 16.55
CA ARG A 2 -46.27 -14.52 17.28
C ARG A 2 -45.14 -14.92 16.34
N MET A 3 -44.18 -14.03 16.10
CA MET A 3 -42.99 -14.33 15.28
C MET A 3 -41.97 -15.03 16.18
N GLU A 4 -42.08 -16.36 16.26
CA GLU A 4 -41.08 -17.20 16.91
C GLU A 4 -39.75 -17.12 16.15
N GLY A 5 -38.66 -16.85 16.87
CA GLY A 5 -37.32 -16.68 16.33
C GLY A 5 -36.82 -17.94 15.61
N GLY A 6 -36.97 -17.96 14.29
CA GLY A 6 -36.43 -18.98 13.42
C GLY A 6 -34.91 -18.85 13.29
N LYS A 7 -34.16 -19.71 14.00
CA LYS A 7 -32.72 -19.91 13.74
C LYS A 7 -32.55 -20.37 12.29
N ILE A 8 -31.99 -19.52 11.43
CA ILE A 8 -31.59 -19.90 10.08
C ILE A 8 -30.49 -20.96 10.21
N LYS A 9 -30.81 -22.20 9.84
CA LYS A 9 -29.90 -23.34 9.94
C LYS A 9 -28.90 -23.27 8.79
N LEU A 10 -27.76 -22.63 9.04
CA LEU A 10 -26.59 -22.48 8.15
C LEU A 10 -25.91 -23.83 7.84
N ARG A 11 -26.61 -24.83 7.29
CA ARG A 11 -26.03 -26.16 7.11
C ARG A 11 -25.26 -26.35 5.82
N VAL A 12 -25.47 -25.56 4.76
CA VAL A 12 -24.67 -25.69 3.52
C VAL A 12 -24.60 -24.37 2.74
N LEU A 13 -24.04 -23.31 3.34
CA LEU A 13 -23.64 -22.18 2.51
C LEU A 13 -22.48 -22.64 1.61
N PRO A 14 -22.55 -22.43 0.27
CA PRO A 14 -21.43 -22.72 -0.60
C PRO A 14 -20.20 -21.94 -0.14
N LYS A 15 -18.99 -22.48 -0.37
CA LYS A 15 -17.74 -21.92 0.18
C LYS A 15 -17.59 -20.42 -0.13
N TRP A 16 -18.01 -19.99 -1.32
CA TRP A 16 -18.01 -18.58 -1.71
C TRP A 16 -18.98 -17.72 -0.88
N LEU A 17 -20.15 -18.24 -0.50
CA LEU A 17 -21.15 -17.52 0.29
C LEU A 17 -20.73 -17.34 1.76
N LYS A 18 -19.94 -18.26 2.31
CA LYS A 18 -19.28 -18.04 3.61
C LYS A 18 -18.23 -16.93 3.53
N ILE A 19 -17.46 -16.88 2.44
CA ILE A 19 -16.42 -15.86 2.23
C ILE A 19 -17.06 -14.48 2.08
N THR A 20 -18.14 -14.34 1.30
CA THR A 20 -18.83 -13.05 1.14
C THR A 20 -19.54 -12.61 2.41
N PHE A 21 -20.22 -13.52 3.12
CA PHE A 21 -20.91 -13.21 4.38
C PHE A 21 -19.93 -12.82 5.49
N ILE A 22 -18.78 -13.49 5.59
CA ILE A 22 -17.71 -13.14 6.55
C ILE A 22 -16.99 -11.85 6.16
N LYS A 23 -16.77 -11.57 4.86
CA LYS A 23 -16.16 -10.29 4.42
C LYS A 23 -16.97 -9.09 4.89
N SER A 24 -18.29 -9.18 4.85
CA SER A 24 -19.17 -8.11 5.34
C SER A 24 -19.04 -7.86 6.86
N SER A 25 -18.57 -8.84 7.64
CA SER A 25 -18.37 -8.71 9.10
C SER A 25 -16.94 -8.31 9.48
N LEU A 26 -15.98 -8.48 8.57
CA LEU A 26 -14.57 -8.12 8.75
C LEU A 26 -14.24 -6.73 8.23
N LEU A 27 -15.09 -6.16 7.38
CA LEU A 27 -15.01 -4.76 7.03
C LEU A 27 -15.62 -3.96 8.19
N PRO A 28 -14.85 -3.06 8.83
CA PRO A 28 -15.42 -2.20 9.84
C PRO A 28 -16.60 -1.46 9.22
N CYS A 29 -17.74 -1.48 9.90
CA CYS A 29 -18.87 -0.69 9.44
C CYS A 29 -18.48 0.79 9.48
N GLN A 30 -19.11 1.63 8.64
CA GLN A 30 -18.75 3.05 8.56
C GLN A 30 -18.73 3.73 9.95
N MET A 31 -19.64 3.34 10.83
CA MET A 31 -19.71 3.83 12.21
C MET A 31 -18.44 3.55 13.03
N ASP A 32 -17.77 2.42 12.81
CA ASP A 32 -16.54 2.07 13.54
C ASP A 32 -15.35 2.89 13.04
N ILE A 33 -15.30 3.14 11.73
CA ILE A 33 -14.32 4.03 11.10
C ILE A 33 -14.52 5.47 11.61
N ASP A 34 -15.77 5.95 11.60
CA ASP A 34 -16.12 7.28 12.09
C ASP A 34 -15.71 7.43 13.55
N LYS A 35 -16.00 6.43 14.39
CA LYS A 35 -15.62 6.43 15.81
C LYS A 35 -14.12 6.51 16.03
N ALA A 36 -13.32 5.77 15.24
CA ALA A 36 -11.87 5.73 15.33
C ALA A 36 -11.22 7.03 14.81
N THR A 37 -11.88 7.69 13.86
CA THR A 37 -11.37 8.91 13.21
C THR A 37 -11.91 10.20 13.86
N ARG A 38 -12.70 10.09 14.93
CA ARG A 38 -13.19 11.26 15.69
C ARG A 38 -12.04 12.13 16.19
N GLY A 39 -12.05 13.41 15.80
CA GLY A 39 -11.04 14.40 16.19
C GLY A 39 -9.91 14.60 15.18
N PHE A 40 -9.84 13.78 14.13
CA PHE A 40 -8.95 14.01 13.00
C PHE A 40 -9.72 14.75 11.90
N SER A 41 -9.14 15.84 11.39
CA SER A 41 -9.58 16.42 10.12
C SER A 41 -9.05 15.58 8.95
N VAL A 42 -9.70 15.65 7.80
CA VAL A 42 -9.13 15.12 6.56
C VAL A 42 -7.84 15.90 6.28
N HIS A 43 -6.70 15.20 6.19
CA HIS A 43 -5.38 15.79 5.92
C HIS A 43 -4.89 15.51 4.49
N VAL A 44 -5.53 14.56 3.81
CA VAL A 44 -5.18 14.17 2.45
C VAL A 44 -6.29 14.67 1.53
N ASP A 45 -6.01 15.78 0.88
CA ASP A 45 -6.87 16.31 -0.18
C ASP A 45 -6.69 15.51 -1.47
N GLU A 46 -7.60 15.70 -2.42
CA GLU A 46 -7.57 14.99 -3.71
C GLU A 46 -6.27 15.22 -4.49
N GLU A 47 -5.69 16.42 -4.40
CA GLU A 47 -4.39 16.74 -4.98
C GLU A 47 -3.24 15.94 -4.35
N ILE A 48 -3.23 15.83 -3.01
CA ILE A 48 -2.22 15.04 -2.29
C ILE A 48 -2.38 13.58 -2.67
N ASN A 49 -3.62 13.08 -2.74
CA ASN A 49 -3.88 11.72 -3.15
C ASN A 49 -3.40 11.44 -4.57
N ARG A 50 -3.61 12.38 -5.51
CA ARG A 50 -3.10 12.28 -6.89
C ARG A 50 -1.58 12.20 -6.92
N ARG A 51 -0.88 13.01 -6.12
CA ARG A 51 0.57 12.96 -6.01
C ARG A 51 1.07 11.65 -5.38
N LEU A 52 0.37 11.12 -4.36
CA LEU A 52 0.76 9.87 -3.71
C LEU A 52 0.70 8.63 -4.62
N ILE A 53 -0.16 8.67 -5.65
CA ILE A 53 -0.29 7.59 -6.64
C ILE A 53 0.53 7.82 -7.90
N GLU A 54 1.23 8.96 -8.00
CA GLU A 54 2.03 9.28 -9.18
C GLU A 54 3.32 8.43 -9.22
N PRO A 55 3.77 8.00 -10.41
CA PRO A 55 5.06 7.34 -10.54
C PRO A 55 6.21 8.26 -10.11
N PHE A 56 7.18 7.72 -9.37
CA PHE A 56 8.37 8.47 -8.96
C PHE A 56 9.23 8.87 -10.17
N SER A 57 9.72 10.11 -10.14
CA SER A 57 10.70 10.63 -11.09
C SER A 57 12.13 10.16 -10.78
N GLU A 58 13.01 10.19 -11.78
CA GLU A 58 14.42 9.84 -11.60
C GLU A 58 15.12 10.80 -10.63
N GLU A 59 14.73 12.08 -10.67
CA GLU A 59 15.22 13.15 -9.79
C GLU A 59 14.85 12.86 -8.33
N GLU A 60 13.59 12.53 -8.05
CA GLU A 60 13.13 12.17 -6.70
C GLU A 60 13.86 10.94 -6.16
N ILE A 61 14.05 9.91 -7.00
CA ILE A 61 14.78 8.70 -6.61
C ILE A 61 16.23 9.05 -6.28
N LYS A 62 16.89 9.89 -7.07
CA LYS A 62 18.26 10.35 -6.79
C LYS A 62 18.29 11.14 -5.48
N GLU A 63 17.48 12.17 -5.32
CA GLU A 63 17.45 12.99 -4.11
C GLU A 63 17.21 12.14 -2.85
N ALA A 64 16.22 11.25 -2.90
CA ALA A 64 15.93 10.32 -1.82
C ALA A 64 17.14 9.42 -1.52
N LEU A 65 17.76 8.84 -2.55
CA LEU A 65 18.90 7.94 -2.38
C LEU A 65 20.12 8.63 -1.78
N PHE A 66 20.43 9.86 -2.21
CA PHE A 66 21.58 10.62 -1.73
C PHE A 66 21.33 11.29 -0.37
N SER A 67 20.06 11.43 0.05
CA SER A 67 19.72 11.85 1.42
C SER A 67 19.93 10.75 2.48
N MET A 68 20.06 9.49 2.06
CA MET A 68 20.27 8.36 2.98
C MET A 68 21.74 8.21 3.44
N CYS A 69 21.92 7.74 4.68
CA CYS A 69 23.23 7.40 5.21
C CYS A 69 23.87 6.25 4.41
N PRO A 70 25.14 6.39 3.93
CA PRO A 70 25.77 5.41 3.05
C PRO A 70 25.96 4.03 3.69
N THR A 71 26.13 3.97 5.01
CA THR A 71 26.35 2.74 5.79
C THR A 71 25.09 2.28 6.52
N LYS A 72 23.90 2.63 6.00
CA LYS A 72 22.64 2.14 6.55
C LYS A 72 22.64 0.61 6.57
N VAL A 73 22.02 0.02 7.59
CA VAL A 73 21.86 -1.43 7.75
C VAL A 73 21.30 -2.00 6.44
N PRO A 74 21.89 -3.08 5.90
CA PRO A 74 21.42 -3.67 4.66
C PRO A 74 19.98 -4.13 4.82
N ASN A 75 19.19 -3.94 3.76
CA ASN A 75 17.87 -4.52 3.68
C ASN A 75 18.00 -6.06 3.58
N PRO A 76 16.89 -6.83 3.60
CA PRO A 76 16.92 -8.27 3.36
C PRO A 76 17.57 -8.69 2.02
N ASP A 77 17.83 -7.74 1.13
CA ASP A 77 18.60 -7.91 -0.12
C ASP A 77 20.12 -8.05 0.09
N GLY A 78 20.65 -7.71 1.27
CA GLY A 78 22.06 -7.79 1.61
C GLY A 78 22.93 -6.63 1.12
N PHE A 79 22.35 -5.60 0.49
CA PHE A 79 23.11 -4.45 -0.03
C PHE A 79 22.93 -3.21 0.85
N GLN A 80 24.02 -2.46 1.04
CA GLN A 80 24.00 -1.17 1.73
C GLN A 80 23.58 -0.05 0.77
N SER A 81 23.08 1.07 1.31
CA SER A 81 22.71 2.24 0.48
C SER A 81 23.88 2.78 -0.37
N ASN A 82 25.13 2.63 0.08
CA ASN A 82 26.33 3.00 -0.69
C ASN A 82 26.42 2.31 -2.05
N PHE A 83 25.91 1.09 -2.20
CA PHE A 83 26.00 0.31 -3.41
C PHE A 83 25.21 1.00 -4.52
N TYR A 84 23.95 1.32 -4.23
CA TYR A 84 23.06 2.05 -5.13
C TYR A 84 23.55 3.47 -5.40
N GLN A 85 24.05 4.17 -4.37
CA GLN A 85 24.63 5.51 -4.55
C GLN A 85 25.81 5.46 -5.54
N ASN A 86 26.67 4.44 -5.44
CA ASN A 86 27.82 4.31 -6.35
C ASN A 86 27.41 3.93 -7.77
N ILE A 87 26.37 3.09 -7.93
CA ILE A 87 25.80 2.78 -9.26
C ILE A 87 25.27 4.06 -9.91
N LEU A 88 24.47 4.85 -9.19
CA LEU A 88 23.89 6.08 -9.74
C LEU A 88 24.91 7.22 -9.90
N LYS A 89 25.98 7.25 -9.09
CA LYS A 89 27.09 8.23 -9.23
C LYS A 89 27.85 8.08 -10.56
N CYS A 90 28.05 6.84 -11.00
CA CYS A 90 28.93 6.53 -12.14
C CYS A 90 28.18 6.25 -13.45
N SER A 91 26.90 6.65 -13.57
CA SER A 91 26.09 6.51 -14.78
C SER A 91 26.57 7.36 -15.97
N ARG A 92 27.76 7.07 -16.49
CA ARG A 92 28.14 7.29 -17.89
C ARG A 92 28.11 5.98 -18.69
N LEU A 93 27.83 4.84 -18.06
CA LEU A 93 27.69 3.56 -18.75
C LEU A 93 26.51 2.78 -18.18
N LEU A 94 25.61 2.39 -19.10
CA LEU A 94 24.54 1.38 -18.99
C LEU A 94 23.12 1.88 -18.67
N CYS A 95 22.45 2.34 -19.73
CA CYS A 95 21.18 1.77 -20.21
C CYS A 95 20.08 1.47 -19.17
N PHE A 96 19.56 2.50 -18.48
CA PHE A 96 18.26 2.39 -17.78
C PHE A 96 17.06 2.64 -18.70
N SER A 97 17.30 3.11 -19.94
CA SER A 97 16.28 3.35 -20.98
C SER A 97 15.64 2.08 -21.56
N SER A 98 15.88 0.91 -20.97
CA SER A 98 15.36 -0.39 -21.45
C SER A 98 14.57 -1.18 -20.41
N LEU A 99 14.33 -0.62 -19.22
CA LEU A 99 13.37 -1.23 -18.29
C LEU A 99 11.96 -0.72 -18.66
N PRO A 100 11.06 -1.60 -19.11
CA PRO A 100 9.69 -1.19 -19.42
C PRO A 100 9.05 -0.72 -18.11
N GLN A 101 8.70 0.56 -18.06
CA GLN A 101 7.73 1.07 -17.10
C GLN A 101 6.37 0.49 -17.51
N HIS A 102 6.12 -0.76 -17.15
CA HIS A 102 4.82 -1.38 -17.36
C HIS A 102 4.23 -1.81 -16.04
N SER A 103 3.05 -1.24 -15.78
CA SER A 103 2.00 -1.69 -14.87
C SER A 103 2.33 -1.65 -13.38
N GLN A 104 1.79 -0.65 -12.68
CA GLN A 104 0.43 -0.74 -12.15
C GLN A 104 -0.29 0.61 -12.29
#